data_AF-A0A960TPZ1-F1
#
_entry.id   AF-A0A960TPZ1-F1
#
_cell.length_a   1.000
_cell.length_b   1.000
_cell.length_c   1.000
_cell.angle_alpha   90.00
_cell.angle_beta   90.00
_cell.angle_gamma   90.00
#
_symmetry.space_group_name_H-M   'P 1'
#
loop_
_entity.id
_entity.type
_entity.pdbx_description
1 polymer ?
#
loop_
_entity_poly.entity_id
_entity_poly.type
_entity_poly.pdbx_seq_one_letter_code
_entity_poly.pdbx_strand_id
1 'polypeptide(L)'
;HATCAFDAVGGALTGTLLNALPKKSCVFVYGALSETPCSGISPLGLIFEGKKVEGFWLTEWISKQGKLGIMCVAKKAQSLKSEVARVISLEEAPTALLEYSKNMTAGKIILAPSP
;
A
#
# COMPACT_ATOMS: atom_id res chain seq x y z
N HIS A 1 -5.60 -15.72 -14.28
CA HIS A 1 -5.03 -15.75 -12.93
C HIS A 1 -4.38 -14.40 -12.64
N ALA A 2 -4.43 -13.92 -11.39
CA ALA A 2 -3.68 -12.71 -11.00
C ALA A 2 -2.17 -13.00 -11.06
N THR A 3 -1.37 -12.05 -11.55
CA THR A 3 0.11 -12.18 -11.66
C THR A 3 0.85 -11.13 -10.84
N CYS A 4 0.10 -10.33 -10.07
CA CYS A 4 0.62 -9.22 -9.29
C CYS A 4 -0.15 -9.14 -7.96
N ALA A 5 0.54 -8.80 -6.88
CA ALA A 5 -0.07 -8.39 -5.62
C ALA A 5 0.67 -7.18 -5.03
N PHE A 6 -0.03 -6.40 -4.22
CA PHE A 6 0.51 -5.23 -3.52
C PHE A 6 0.40 -5.47 -2.02
N ASP A 7 1.52 -5.31 -1.30
CA ASP A 7 1.63 -5.62 0.12
C ASP A 7 2.07 -4.37 0.92
N ALA A 8 1.18 -3.88 1.79
CA ALA A 8 1.46 -2.81 2.75
C ALA A 8 1.88 -3.35 4.13
N VAL A 9 1.73 -4.64 4.37
CA VAL A 9 1.86 -5.25 5.70
C VAL A 9 3.29 -5.73 5.91
N GLY A 10 3.83 -6.51 4.96
CA GLY A 10 5.12 -7.18 5.13
C GLY A 10 5.03 -8.47 5.94
N GLY A 11 6.12 -8.86 6.61
CA GLY A 11 6.13 -10.07 7.43
C GLY A 11 5.83 -11.36 6.62
N ALA A 12 5.08 -12.28 7.24
CA ALA A 12 4.71 -13.55 6.61
C ALA A 12 3.64 -13.42 5.50
N LEU A 13 2.94 -12.27 5.43
CA LEU A 13 1.92 -12.03 4.40
C LEU A 13 2.57 -12.00 3.00
N THR A 14 3.75 -11.40 2.87
CA THR A 14 4.49 -11.33 1.62
C THR A 14 4.74 -12.72 1.03
N GLY A 15 5.20 -13.67 1.84
CA GLY A 15 5.39 -15.06 1.42
C GLY A 15 4.09 -15.75 1.05
N THR A 16 3.03 -15.54 1.85
CA THR A 16 1.70 -16.09 1.59
C THR A 16 1.16 -15.65 0.23
N LEU A 17 1.25 -14.36 -0.08
CA LEU A 17 0.86 -13.79 -1.37
C LEU A 17 1.68 -14.40 -2.51
N LEU A 18 3.02 -14.38 -2.40
CA LEU A 18 3.89 -14.83 -3.48
C LEU A 18 3.72 -16.33 -3.79
N ASN A 19 3.54 -17.15 -2.75
CA ASN A 19 3.36 -18.59 -2.91
C ASN A 19 2.01 -18.94 -3.56
N ALA A 20 0.96 -18.17 -3.29
CA ALA A 20 -0.37 -18.36 -3.89
C ALA A 20 -0.45 -17.91 -5.37
N LEU A 21 0.42 -17.00 -5.80
CA LEU A 21 0.45 -16.50 -7.18
C LEU A 21 1.02 -17.57 -8.15
N PRO A 22 0.65 -17.54 -9.45
CA PRO A 22 1.22 -18.42 -10.45
C PRO A 22 2.69 -18.09 -10.74
N LYS A 23 3.36 -18.93 -11.54
CA LYS A 23 4.72 -18.66 -12.04
C LYS A 23 4.80 -17.28 -12.71
N LYS A 24 5.98 -16.66 -12.66
CA LYS A 24 6.29 -15.33 -13.24
C LYS A 24 5.47 -14.18 -12.66
N SER A 25 5.09 -14.28 -11.40
CA SER A 25 4.33 -13.25 -10.69
C SER A 25 5.22 -12.36 -9.81
N CYS A 26 4.72 -11.17 -9.46
CA CYS A 26 5.43 -10.22 -8.61
C CYS A 26 4.57 -9.77 -7.42
N VAL A 27 5.16 -9.73 -6.23
CA VAL A 27 4.59 -9.01 -5.08
C VAL A 27 5.34 -7.69 -4.94
N PHE A 28 4.61 -6.57 -4.98
CA PHE A 28 5.14 -5.23 -4.73
C PHE A 28 4.92 -4.86 -3.26
N VAL A 29 6.00 -4.80 -2.50
CA VAL A 29 5.97 -4.37 -1.09
C VAL A 29 6.12 -2.85 -1.06
N TYR A 30 5.13 -2.15 -0.49
CA TYR A 30 5.08 -0.67 -0.43
C TYR A 30 4.84 -0.13 0.98
N GLY A 31 4.77 -1.01 1.98
CA GLY A 31 4.63 -0.67 3.39
C GLY A 31 5.14 -1.79 4.29
N ALA A 32 5.22 -1.49 5.59
CA ALA A 32 5.69 -2.42 6.61
C ALA A 32 4.85 -2.32 7.91
N LEU A 33 3.52 -2.40 7.79
CA LEU A 33 2.61 -2.29 8.95
C LEU A 33 2.86 -3.38 10.01
N SER A 34 3.44 -4.52 9.64
CA SER A 34 3.80 -5.58 10.59
C SER A 34 5.10 -5.30 11.35
N GLU A 35 5.86 -4.26 10.97
CA GLU A 35 7.17 -3.90 11.52
C GLU A 35 8.19 -5.07 11.55
N THR A 36 7.99 -6.06 10.69
CA THR A 36 8.80 -7.28 10.63
C THR A 36 9.29 -7.53 9.20
N PRO A 37 10.50 -8.09 9.03
CA PRO A 37 11.02 -8.42 7.71
C PRO A 37 10.09 -9.39 6.96
N CYS A 38 10.01 -9.22 5.64
CA CYS A 38 9.32 -10.16 4.76
C CYS A 38 9.83 -11.58 4.99
N SER A 39 8.94 -12.55 5.12
CA SER A 39 9.28 -13.94 5.41
C SER A 39 8.34 -14.93 4.69
N GLY A 40 8.64 -16.22 4.79
CA GLY A 40 7.82 -17.29 4.18
C GLY A 40 7.91 -17.37 2.65
N ILE A 41 8.93 -16.76 2.04
CA ILE A 41 9.15 -16.77 0.59
C ILE A 41 9.82 -18.08 0.18
N SER A 42 9.20 -18.84 -0.73
CA SER A 42 9.79 -20.08 -1.25
C SER A 42 10.97 -19.78 -2.19
N PRO A 43 12.20 -20.25 -1.88
CA PRO A 43 13.34 -20.09 -2.78
C PRO A 43 13.12 -20.78 -4.13
N LEU A 44 12.39 -21.91 -4.16
CA LEU A 44 12.06 -22.61 -5.40
C LEU A 44 11.13 -21.78 -6.29
N GLY A 45 10.21 -21.02 -5.68
CA GLY A 45 9.37 -20.06 -6.40
C GLY A 45 10.20 -18.94 -7.04
N LEU A 46 11.22 -18.44 -6.33
CA LEU A 46 12.11 -17.42 -6.87
C LEU A 46 12.97 -17.97 -8.04
N ILE A 47 13.61 -19.12 -7.84
CA ILE A 47 14.59 -19.68 -8.79
C ILE A 47 13.91 -20.32 -10.01
N PHE A 48 12.90 -21.17 -9.78
CA PHE A 48 12.35 -22.05 -10.82
C PHE A 48 11.00 -21.59 -11.35
N GLU A 49 10.30 -20.71 -10.62
CA GLU A 49 9.02 -20.15 -11.08
C GLU A 49 9.15 -18.71 -11.57
N GLY A 50 10.32 -18.08 -11.42
CA GLY A 50 10.55 -16.69 -11.82
C GLY A 50 9.68 -15.69 -11.06
N LYS A 51 9.26 -16.04 -9.84
CA LYS A 51 8.51 -15.16 -8.95
C LYS A 51 9.43 -14.10 -8.36
N LYS A 52 8.88 -12.92 -8.07
CA LYS A 52 9.64 -11.76 -7.59
C LYS A 52 8.96 -11.09 -6.40
N VAL A 53 9.80 -10.51 -5.53
CA VAL A 53 9.39 -9.53 -4.54
C VAL A 53 10.14 -8.25 -4.86
N GLU A 54 9.42 -7.17 -5.11
CA GLU A 54 9.99 -5.87 -5.46
C GLU A 54 9.47 -4.79 -4.51
N GLY A 55 10.34 -3.84 -4.14
CA GLY A 55 9.91 -2.65 -3.39
C GLY A 55 9.28 -1.63 -4.33
N PHE A 56 8.21 -0.97 -3.89
CA PHE A 56 7.62 0.16 -4.61
C PHE A 56 7.53 1.40 -3.71
N TRP A 57 8.35 2.41 -4.02
CA TRP A 57 8.32 3.69 -3.33
C TRP A 57 7.66 4.77 -4.16
N LEU A 58 6.42 5.12 -3.79
CA LEU A 58 5.60 6.07 -4.55
C LEU A 58 6.28 7.44 -4.70
N THR A 59 6.89 7.99 -3.65
CA THR A 59 7.53 9.32 -3.71
C THR A 59 8.70 9.36 -4.68
N GLU A 60 9.53 8.31 -4.70
CA GLU A 60 10.64 8.19 -5.65
C GLU A 60 10.12 7.97 -7.08
N TRP A 61 9.05 7.20 -7.25
CA TRP A 61 8.45 7.03 -8.57
C TRP A 61 7.87 8.36 -9.09
N ILE A 62 7.18 9.13 -8.25
CA ILE A 62 6.63 10.45 -8.59
C ILE A 62 7.75 11.42 -8.98
N SER A 63 8.87 11.45 -8.25
CA SER A 63 9.98 12.38 -8.57
C SER A 63 10.63 12.09 -9.93
N LYS A 64 10.55 10.83 -10.38
CA LYS A 64 10.97 10.41 -11.73
C LYS A 64 9.93 10.73 -12.81
N GLN A 65 8.70 11.11 -12.43
CA GLN A 65 7.69 11.55 -13.39
C GLN A 65 7.84 13.05 -13.69
N GLY A 66 7.81 13.41 -14.98
CA GLY A 66 7.67 14.82 -15.37
C GLY A 66 6.30 15.39 -14.94
N LYS A 67 6.21 16.72 -14.85
CA LYS A 67 4.97 17.44 -14.43
C LYS A 67 3.71 17.01 -15.19
N LEU A 68 3.82 16.80 -16.50
CA LEU A 68 2.70 16.33 -17.33
C LEU A 68 2.32 14.88 -17.02
N GLY A 69 3.31 14.02 -16.75
CA GLY A 69 3.11 12.61 -16.40
C GLY A 69 2.33 12.48 -15.10
N ILE A 70 2.77 13.18 -14.04
CA ILE A 70 2.07 13.15 -12.75
C ILE A 70 0.67 13.74 -12.83
N MET A 71 0.45 14.80 -13.63
CA MET A 71 -0.88 15.37 -13.86
C MET A 71 -1.83 14.36 -14.52
N CYS A 72 -1.36 13.61 -15.52
CA CYS A 72 -2.15 12.58 -16.19
C CYS A 72 -2.54 11.45 -15.21
N VAL A 73 -1.58 11.02 -14.39
CA VAL A 73 -1.80 9.98 -13.37
C VAL A 73 -2.80 10.47 -12.31
N ALA A 74 -2.64 11.69 -11.81
CA ALA A 74 -3.57 12.29 -10.85
C ALA A 74 -4.99 12.37 -11.41
N LYS A 75 -5.17 12.80 -12.66
CA LYS A 75 -6.49 12.82 -13.33
C LYS A 75 -7.12 11.43 -13.40
N LYS A 76 -6.35 10.39 -13.71
CA LYS A 76 -6.85 9.01 -13.71
C LYS A 76 -7.21 8.52 -12.31
N ALA A 77 -6.42 8.89 -11.30
CA ALA A 77 -6.68 8.49 -9.92
C ALA A 77 -7.94 9.14 -9.31
N GLN A 78 -8.42 10.26 -9.85
CA GLN A 78 -9.65 10.92 -9.37
C GLN A 78 -10.91 10.04 -9.45
N SER A 79 -10.93 9.03 -10.34
CA SER A 79 -12.07 8.10 -10.40
C SER A 79 -12.08 7.09 -9.26
N LEU A 80 -10.98 6.96 -8.50
CA LEU A 80 -10.88 6.06 -7.36
C LEU A 80 -11.53 6.72 -6.13
N LYS A 81 -12.57 6.08 -5.61
CA LYS A 81 -13.23 6.48 -4.36
C LYS A 81 -12.58 5.79 -3.18
N SER A 82 -12.55 6.48 -2.04
CA SER A 82 -12.09 5.94 -0.77
C SER A 82 -13.13 6.23 0.28
N GLU A 83 -13.26 5.34 1.25
CA GLU A 83 -14.12 5.56 2.40
C GLU A 83 -13.46 6.56 3.35
N VAL A 84 -14.24 7.57 3.73
CA VAL A 84 -13.90 8.56 4.73
C VAL A 84 -14.73 8.25 5.96
N ALA A 85 -14.06 7.86 7.04
CA ALA A 85 -14.71 7.54 8.30
C ALA A 85 -15.23 8.80 8.98
N ARG A 86 -14.40 9.86 8.99
CA ARG A 86 -14.69 11.09 9.71
C ARG A 86 -13.90 12.27 9.13
N VAL A 87 -14.49 13.46 9.22
CA VAL A 87 -13.81 14.73 9.00
C VAL A 87 -13.79 15.46 10.34
N ILE A 88 -12.63 15.96 10.75
CA ILE A 88 -12.41 16.57 12.08
C ILE A 88 -11.67 17.90 11.95
N SER A 89 -11.76 18.73 12.99
CA SER A 89 -10.93 19.93 13.12
C SER A 89 -9.52 19.60 13.64
N LEU A 90 -8.63 20.59 13.62
CA LEU A 90 -7.25 20.40 14.08
C LEU A 90 -7.17 20.12 15.59
N GLU A 91 -8.08 20.69 16.37
CA GLU A 91 -8.14 20.54 17.83
C GLU A 91 -8.47 19.09 18.23
N GLU A 92 -9.24 18.38 17.41
CA GLU A 92 -9.63 16.99 17.64
C GLU A 92 -8.58 15.96 17.19
N ALA A 93 -7.55 16.41 16.45
CA ALA A 93 -6.55 15.53 15.84
C ALA A 93 -5.87 14.56 16.82
N PRO A 94 -5.45 14.97 18.05
CA PRO A 94 -4.79 14.06 18.98
C PRO A 94 -5.65 12.86 19.38
N THR A 95 -6.92 13.10 19.69
CA THR A 95 -7.87 12.05 20.08
C THR A 95 -8.21 11.15 18.89
N ALA A 96 -8.49 11.75 17.74
CA ALA A 96 -8.88 10.99 16.55
C ALA A 96 -7.76 10.09 16.01
N LEU A 97 -6.49 10.50 16.14
CA LEU A 97 -5.35 9.65 15.75
C LEU A 97 -5.27 8.37 16.60
N LEU A 98 -5.56 8.47 17.91
CA LEU A 98 -5.59 7.32 18.82
C LEU A 98 -6.77 6.38 18.54
N GLU A 99 -7.92 6.94 18.13
CA GLU A 99 -9.07 6.15 17.68
C GLU A 99 -8.77 5.44 16.36
N TYR A 100 -8.16 6.15 15.41
CA TYR A 100 -7.79 5.61 14.10
C TYR A 100 -6.79 4.46 14.22
N SER A 101 -5.76 4.58 15.06
CA SER A 101 -4.75 3.52 15.21
C SER A 101 -5.35 2.21 15.72
N LYS A 102 -6.44 2.27 16.51
CA LYS A 102 -7.18 1.10 16.98
C LYS A 102 -8.09 0.49 15.91
N ASN A 103 -8.58 1.32 14.97
CA ASN A 103 -9.60 0.94 13.99
C ASN A 103 -9.24 1.39 12.56
N MET A 104 -8.02 1.08 12.10
CA MET A 104 -7.51 1.54 10.80
C MET A 104 -8.33 1.06 9.58
N THR A 105 -9.19 0.06 9.75
CA THR A 105 -10.06 -0.48 8.69
C THR A 105 -11.37 0.30 8.51
N ALA A 106 -11.72 1.21 9.43
CA ALA A 106 -12.97 1.97 9.38
C ALA A 106 -12.98 3.08 8.30
N GLY A 107 -11.87 3.29 7.61
CA GLY A 107 -11.69 4.33 6.60
C GLY A 107 -10.84 5.49 7.09
N LYS A 108 -10.69 6.52 6.25
CA LYS A 108 -9.76 7.65 6.51
C LYS A 108 -10.36 8.67 7.47
N ILE A 109 -9.54 9.24 8.34
CA ILE A 109 -9.85 10.48 9.06
C ILE A 109 -9.22 11.65 8.31
N ILE A 110 -10.03 12.65 7.97
CA ILE A 110 -9.58 13.85 7.25
C ILE A 110 -9.56 15.04 8.21
N LEU A 111 -8.43 15.74 8.27
CA LEU A 111 -8.34 17.06 8.90
C LEU A 111 -8.86 18.11 7.92
N ALA A 112 -9.87 18.87 8.34
CA ALA A 112 -10.35 20.03 7.61
C ALA A 112 -10.24 21.28 8.48
N PRO A 113 -9.88 22.44 7.90
CA PRO A 113 -9.99 23.70 8.62
C PRO A 113 -11.44 23.89 9.07
N SER A 114 -11.62 24.35 10.31
CA SER A 114 -12.93 24.80 10.78
C SER A 114 -13.46 25.87 9.82
N PRO A 115 -14.76 25.83 9.46
CA PRO A 115 -15.36 26.88 8.63
C PRO A 115 -15.22 28.26 9.28
#